data_AF-A0A835Q2K0-F1
#
_entry.id   AF-A0A835Q2K0-F1
#
_cell.length_a   1.000
_cell.length_b   1.000
_cell.length_c   1.000
_cell.angle_alpha   90.00
_cell.angle_beta   90.00
_cell.angle_gamma   90.00
#
_symmetry.space_group_name_H-M   'P 1'
#
loop_
_entity.id
_entity.type
_entity.pdbx_description
1 polymer ?
#
loop_
_entity_poly.entity_id
_entity_poly.type
_entity_poly.pdbx_seq_one_letter_code
_entity_poly.pdbx_strand_id
1 'polypeptide(L)'
;MDGTGQVGTYFYTAPEIEQRWPQINEKVDMYSLGGVFFELWHPFATVMERHVILSDLKQKGVFPSSWVSKFPKQSAILQRLMSQSPADRPSAIELLQHDLPPRMEDELLNEGREVQRRIHLIYAYGATENCNLLIKQSLACPFRV
;
A
#
# COMPACT_ATOMS: atom_id res chain seq x y z
N MET A 1 6.94 3.76 -26.86
CA MET A 1 5.61 3.98 -26.25
C MET A 1 5.86 4.03 -24.77
N ASP A 2 5.91 5.25 -24.25
CA ASP A 2 6.46 5.53 -22.92
C ASP A 2 5.37 5.25 -21.89
N GLY A 3 5.40 4.03 -21.37
CA GLY A 3 4.35 3.43 -20.57
C GLY A 3 4.30 3.92 -19.13
N THR A 4 4.47 5.20 -18.84
CA THR A 4 4.41 5.71 -17.45
C THR A 4 2.98 6.01 -16.97
N GLY A 5 1.99 6.07 -17.88
CA GLY A 5 0.59 6.39 -17.54
C GLY A 5 -0.35 5.20 -17.28
N GLN A 6 -0.01 3.99 -17.76
CA GLN A 6 -0.88 2.80 -17.65
C GLN A 6 -0.46 1.80 -16.56
N VAL A 7 0.75 1.94 -16.01
CA VAL A 7 1.26 0.99 -15.01
C VAL A 7 0.50 1.09 -13.69
N GLY A 8 -0.05 2.27 -13.36
CA GLY A 8 -0.79 2.49 -12.11
C GLY A 8 -2.00 1.56 -12.01
N THR A 9 -2.85 1.55 -13.03
CA THR A 9 -4.08 0.74 -13.06
C THR A 9 -3.81 -0.77 -13.15
N TYR A 10 -2.68 -1.15 -13.75
CA TYR A 10 -2.31 -2.55 -13.93
C TYR A 10 -2.23 -3.33 -12.60
N PHE A 11 -1.68 -2.73 -11.54
CA PHE A 11 -1.54 -3.43 -10.26
C PHE A 11 -2.87 -3.75 -9.59
N TYR A 12 -3.90 -2.96 -9.85
CA TYR A 12 -5.24 -3.17 -9.29
C TYR A 12 -6.13 -4.04 -10.18
N THR A 13 -5.71 -4.31 -11.43
CA THR A 13 -6.53 -5.07 -12.37
C THR A 13 -6.54 -6.54 -11.98
N ALA A 14 -7.72 -7.13 -11.86
CA ALA A 14 -7.87 -8.55 -11.54
C ALA A 14 -7.34 -9.44 -12.68
N PRO A 15 -6.71 -10.60 -12.38
CA PRO A 15 -6.08 -11.46 -13.40
C PRO A 15 -7.06 -11.95 -14.46
N GLU A 16 -8.32 -12.17 -14.12
CA GLU A 16 -9.37 -12.60 -15.06
C GLU A 16 -9.73 -11.52 -16.10
N ILE A 17 -9.56 -10.23 -15.77
CA ILE A 17 -9.75 -9.13 -16.72
C ILE A 17 -8.62 -9.15 -17.76
N GLU A 18 -7.38 -9.37 -17.32
CA GLU A 18 -6.21 -9.46 -18.20
C GLU A 18 -6.28 -10.68 -19.12
N GLN A 19 -6.76 -11.80 -18.57
CA GLN A 19 -6.97 -13.04 -19.29
C GLN A 19 -8.25 -13.04 -20.16
N ARG A 20 -9.02 -11.94 -20.15
CA ARG A 20 -10.27 -11.76 -20.91
C ARG A 20 -11.27 -12.90 -20.69
N TRP A 21 -11.47 -13.28 -19.44
CA TRP A 21 -12.45 -14.31 -19.11
C TRP A 21 -13.86 -13.87 -19.53
N PRO A 22 -14.70 -14.82 -19.99
CA PRO A 22 -16.05 -14.50 -20.44
C PRO A 22 -17.00 -14.11 -19.29
N GLN A 23 -16.72 -14.57 -18.07
CA GLN A 23 -17.47 -14.21 -16.87
C GLN A 23 -16.62 -13.34 -15.95
N ILE A 24 -16.94 -12.04 -15.93
CA ILE A 24 -16.42 -11.08 -14.97
C ILE A 24 -17.52 -10.82 -13.94
N ASN A 25 -17.16 -10.87 -12.66
CA ASN A 25 -18.07 -10.66 -11.54
C ASN A 25 -17.56 -9.54 -10.62
N GLU A 26 -18.30 -9.21 -9.57
CA GLU A 26 -17.95 -8.19 -8.58
C GLU A 26 -16.66 -8.49 -7.80
N LYS A 27 -16.10 -9.70 -7.92
CA LYS A 27 -14.85 -10.09 -7.27
C LYS A 27 -13.62 -9.41 -7.90
N VAL A 28 -13.76 -8.80 -9.08
CA VAL A 28 -12.70 -7.94 -9.65
C VAL A 28 -12.48 -6.68 -8.82
N ASP A 29 -13.57 -6.14 -8.26
CA ASP A 29 -13.50 -4.96 -7.38
C ASP A 29 -12.87 -5.34 -6.04
N MET A 30 -13.14 -6.56 -5.56
CA MET A 30 -12.50 -7.09 -4.34
C MET A 30 -10.99 -7.28 -4.51
N TYR A 31 -10.52 -7.66 -5.70
CA TYR A 31 -9.09 -7.70 -6.01
C TYR A 31 -8.47 -6.30 -6.02
N SER A 32 -9.12 -5.34 -6.69
CA SER A 32 -8.71 -3.94 -6.73
C SER A 32 -8.61 -3.35 -5.32
N LEU A 33 -9.60 -3.65 -4.46
CA LEU A 33 -9.62 -3.26 -3.06
C LEU A 33 -8.40 -3.81 -2.29
N GLY A 34 -7.99 -5.05 -2.55
CA GLY A 34 -6.78 -5.62 -1.96
C GLY A 34 -5.54 -4.78 -2.27
N GLY A 35 -5.32 -4.45 -3.54
CA GLY A 35 -4.18 -3.61 -3.94
C GLY A 35 -4.18 -2.26 -3.24
N VAL A 36 -5.32 -1.55 -3.21
CA VAL A 36 -5.47 -0.27 -2.51
C VAL A 36 -5.25 -0.42 -1.00
N PHE A 37 -5.81 -1.47 -0.40
CA PHE A 37 -5.64 -1.77 1.02
C PHE A 37 -4.16 -1.94 1.35
N PHE A 38 -3.40 -2.70 0.56
CA PHE A 38 -1.96 -2.84 0.79
C PHE A 38 -1.23 -1.48 0.77
N GLU A 39 -1.52 -0.61 -0.19
CA GLU A 39 -0.88 0.71 -0.28
C GLU A 39 -1.20 1.62 0.92
N LEU A 40 -2.39 1.50 1.52
CA LEU A 40 -2.75 2.24 2.73
C LEU A 40 -1.90 1.82 3.94
N TRP A 41 -1.50 0.55 4.01
CA TRP A 41 -0.77 -0.03 5.15
C TRP A 41 0.74 -0.13 4.93
N HIS A 42 1.20 0.04 3.70
CA HIS A 42 2.61 -0.06 3.33
C HIS A 42 3.03 1.19 2.55
N PRO A 43 3.45 2.27 3.24
CA PRO A 43 3.94 3.44 2.57
C PRO A 43 5.26 3.16 1.85
N PHE A 44 5.33 3.56 0.58
CA PHE A 44 6.53 3.40 -0.22
C PHE A 44 7.40 4.65 -0.15
N ALA A 45 8.71 4.48 0.02
CA ALA A 45 9.64 5.61 -0.02
C ALA A 45 9.92 6.05 -1.46
N THR A 46 9.87 5.11 -2.41
CA THR A 46 10.17 5.37 -3.83
C THR A 46 9.17 4.71 -4.78
N VAL A 47 9.01 5.28 -5.97
CA VAL A 47 8.17 4.70 -7.05
C VAL A 47 8.70 3.34 -7.50
N MET A 48 10.02 3.14 -7.49
CA MET A 48 10.66 1.88 -7.88
C MET A 48 10.34 0.77 -6.87
N GLU A 49 10.48 1.05 -5.58
CA GLU A 49 10.11 0.13 -4.50
C GLU A 49 8.63 -0.28 -4.61
N ARG A 50 7.74 0.71 -4.80
CA ARG A 50 6.32 0.46 -5.07
C ARG A 50 6.11 -0.49 -6.24
N HIS A 51 6.78 -0.24 -7.36
CA HIS A 51 6.64 -1.09 -8.54
C HIS A 51 7.10 -2.52 -8.28
N VAL A 52 8.25 -2.72 -7.64
CA VAL A 52 8.79 -4.06 -7.35
C VAL A 52 7.85 -4.83 -6.43
N ILE A 53 7.44 -4.21 -5.31
CA ILE A 53 6.58 -4.87 -4.32
C ILE A 53 5.21 -5.20 -4.91
N LEU A 54 4.56 -4.27 -5.61
CA LEU A 54 3.25 -4.52 -6.22
C LEU A 54 3.33 -5.55 -7.36
N SER A 55 4.46 -5.63 -8.07
CA SER A 55 4.67 -6.65 -9.10
C SER A 55 4.81 -8.04 -8.48
N ASP A 56 5.61 -8.17 -7.42
CA ASP A 56 5.76 -9.43 -6.69
C ASP A 56 4.44 -9.89 -6.07
N LEU A 57 3.69 -8.96 -5.52
CA LEU A 57 2.38 -9.20 -4.93
C LEU A 57 1.36 -9.66 -5.98
N LYS A 58 1.31 -9.02 -7.16
CA LYS A 58 0.43 -9.43 -8.27
C LYS A 58 0.82 -10.78 -8.88
N GLN A 59 2.11 -10.98 -9.17
CA GLN A 59 2.60 -12.14 -9.92
C GLN A 59 2.82 -13.38 -9.05
N LYS A 60 3.31 -13.19 -7.83
CA LYS A 60 3.69 -14.28 -6.92
C LYS A 60 2.72 -14.43 -5.75
N GLY A 61 1.88 -13.43 -5.47
CA GLY A 61 1.03 -13.42 -4.28
C GLY A 61 1.83 -13.32 -2.98
N VAL A 62 3.06 -12.79 -3.05
CA VAL A 62 3.99 -12.73 -1.92
C VAL A 62 4.03 -11.32 -1.35
N PHE A 63 3.82 -11.21 -0.05
CA PHE A 63 3.95 -9.98 0.71
C PHE A 63 5.37 -9.88 1.32
N PRO A 64 5.89 -8.66 1.58
CA PRO A 64 7.11 -8.49 2.35
C PRO A 64 6.97 -9.19 3.71
N SER A 65 7.90 -10.09 4.05
CA SER A 65 7.84 -10.89 5.28
C SER A 65 7.77 -10.01 6.55
N SER A 66 8.49 -8.89 6.55
CA SER A 66 8.44 -7.87 7.61
C SER A 66 7.05 -7.27 7.80
N TRP A 67 6.28 -7.11 6.72
CA TRP A 67 4.92 -6.58 6.77
C TRP A 67 3.94 -7.64 7.28
N VAL A 68 4.06 -8.89 6.82
CA VAL A 68 3.23 -10.02 7.30
C VAL A 68 3.40 -10.24 8.80
N SER A 69 4.65 -10.21 9.31
CA SER A 69 4.90 -10.35 10.75
C SER A 69 4.34 -9.20 11.58
N LYS A 70 4.27 -7.99 11.01
CA LYS A 70 3.78 -6.80 11.69
C LYS A 70 2.25 -6.71 11.67
N PHE A 71 1.61 -7.15 10.59
CA PHE A 71 0.17 -7.05 10.37
C PHE A 71 -0.44 -8.41 9.98
N PRO A 72 -0.36 -9.43 10.84
CA PRO A 72 -0.77 -10.80 10.49
C PRO A 72 -2.26 -10.90 10.12
N LYS A 73 -3.14 -10.17 10.81
CA LYS A 73 -4.58 -10.15 10.50
C LYS A 73 -4.86 -9.54 9.12
N GLN A 74 -4.29 -8.37 8.87
CA GLN A 74 -4.40 -7.65 7.60
C GLN A 74 -3.83 -8.48 6.45
N SER A 75 -2.73 -9.20 6.68
CA SER A 75 -2.13 -10.08 5.67
C SER A 75 -3.04 -11.25 5.28
N ALA A 76 -3.76 -11.85 6.23
CA ALA A 76 -4.70 -12.93 5.95
C ALA A 76 -5.91 -12.45 5.13
N ILE A 77 -6.37 -11.22 5.40
CA ILE A 77 -7.43 -10.57 4.63
C ILE A 77 -6.95 -10.29 3.21
N LEU A 78 -5.78 -9.68 3.10
CA LEU A 78 -5.20 -9.27 1.83
C LEU A 78 -4.88 -10.46 0.92
N GLN A 79 -4.41 -11.56 1.48
CA GLN A 79 -4.17 -12.81 0.75
C GLN A 79 -5.45 -13.37 0.11
N ARG A 80 -6.59 -13.28 0.80
CA ARG A 80 -7.89 -13.70 0.24
C ARG A 80 -8.41 -12.71 -0.79
N LEU A 81 -8.33 -11.41 -0.52
CA LEU A 81 -8.75 -10.38 -1.48
C LEU A 81 -7.99 -10.47 -2.80
N MET A 82 -6.69 -10.76 -2.75
CA MET A 82 -5.82 -10.81 -3.92
C MET A 82 -5.59 -12.22 -4.46
N SER A 83 -6.48 -13.17 -4.13
CA SER A 83 -6.39 -14.52 -4.71
C SER A 83 -6.54 -14.49 -6.22
N GLN A 84 -5.79 -15.35 -6.92
CA GLN A 84 -5.89 -15.49 -8.37
C GLN A 84 -7.26 -16.01 -8.80
N SER A 85 -7.86 -16.88 -7.99
CA SER A 85 -9.21 -17.40 -8.22
C SER A 85 -10.26 -16.44 -7.64
N PRO A 86 -11.22 -15.95 -8.44
CA PRO A 86 -12.30 -15.10 -7.96
C PRO A 86 -13.18 -15.77 -6.90
N ALA A 87 -13.26 -17.11 -6.90
CA ALA A 87 -14.07 -17.89 -5.97
C ALA A 87 -13.52 -17.87 -4.53
N ASP A 88 -12.21 -17.70 -4.38
CA ASP A 88 -11.55 -17.64 -3.06
C ASP A 88 -11.62 -16.24 -2.44
N ARG A 89 -12.01 -15.24 -3.24
CA ARG A 89 -12.12 -13.86 -2.77
C ARG A 89 -13.43 -13.70 -1.98
N PRO A 90 -13.42 -13.08 -0.79
CA PRO A 90 -14.64 -12.78 -0.06
C PRO A 90 -15.45 -11.71 -0.80
N SER A 91 -16.77 -11.71 -0.60
CA SER A 91 -17.62 -10.58 -0.98
C SER A 91 -17.42 -9.41 -0.01
N ALA A 92 -17.83 -8.21 -0.42
CA ALA A 92 -17.77 -7.03 0.45
C ALA A 92 -18.54 -7.23 1.77
N ILE A 93 -19.67 -7.95 1.71
CA ILE A 93 -20.49 -8.25 2.89
C ILE A 93 -19.74 -9.19 3.84
N GLU A 94 -19.18 -10.29 3.34
CA GLU A 94 -18.41 -11.24 4.15
C GLU A 94 -17.20 -10.56 4.80
N LEU A 95 -16.50 -9.70 4.05
CA LEU A 95 -15.36 -8.93 4.53
C LEU A 95 -15.76 -7.99 5.69
N LEU A 96 -16.85 -7.25 5.54
CA LEU A 96 -17.34 -6.32 6.57
C LEU A 96 -17.83 -7.03 7.83
N GLN A 97 -18.37 -8.25 7.69
CA GLN A 97 -18.97 -8.98 8.81
C GLN A 97 -17.97 -9.83 9.60
N HIS A 98 -16.97 -10.42 8.94
CA HIS A 98 -16.10 -11.41 9.58
C HIS A 98 -14.66 -10.93 9.80
N ASP A 99 -14.18 -10.05 8.93
CA ASP A 99 -12.74 -9.78 8.82
C ASP A 99 -12.35 -8.39 9.30
N LEU A 100 -13.27 -7.43 9.20
CA LEU A 100 -13.06 -6.08 9.69
C LEU A 100 -13.61 -5.94 11.12
N PRO A 101 -12.85 -5.33 12.06
CA PRO A 101 -13.34 -5.14 13.41
C PRO A 101 -14.59 -4.23 13.39
N PRO A 102 -15.60 -4.48 14.26
CA PRO A 102 -16.90 -3.78 14.24
C PRO A 102 -16.84 -2.27 14.53
N ARG A 103 -15.65 -1.69 14.69
CA ARG A 103 -15.38 -0.24 14.77
C ARG A 103 -14.03 0.08 14.15
N MET A 104 -13.97 0.10 12.82
CA MET A 104 -12.73 0.31 12.08
C MET A 104 -12.23 1.76 12.13
N GLU A 105 -13.06 2.76 12.43
CA GLU A 105 -12.66 4.16 12.39
C GLU A 105 -11.52 4.49 13.36
N ASP A 106 -11.60 4.07 14.63
CA ASP A 106 -10.63 4.49 15.65
C ASP A 106 -9.29 3.75 15.59
N GLU A 107 -9.29 2.42 15.37
CA GLU A 107 -8.06 1.62 15.28
C GLU A 107 -7.33 1.85 13.96
N LEU A 108 -8.05 1.97 12.83
CA LEU A 108 -7.46 2.27 11.53
C LEU A 108 -6.91 3.70 11.48
N LEU A 109 -7.57 4.67 12.14
CA LEU A 109 -7.02 6.01 12.30
C LEU A 109 -5.84 6.04 13.26
N ASN A 110 -5.79 5.22 14.31
CA ASN A 110 -4.63 5.18 15.21
C ASN A 110 -3.42 4.50 14.55
N GLU A 111 -3.62 3.34 13.93
CA GLU A 111 -2.56 2.64 13.20
C GLU A 111 -2.12 3.43 11.96
N GLY A 112 -3.07 4.03 11.24
CA GLY A 112 -2.81 4.96 10.13
C GLY A 112 -2.08 6.23 10.58
N ARG A 113 -2.44 6.82 11.74
CA ARG A 113 -1.68 7.95 12.33
C ARG A 113 -0.29 7.52 12.75
N GLU A 114 -0.10 6.34 13.30
CA GLU A 114 1.21 5.83 13.68
C GLU A 114 2.08 5.54 12.46
N VAL A 115 1.50 5.02 11.38
CA VAL A 115 2.14 4.89 10.06
C VAL A 115 2.51 6.27 9.52
N GLN A 116 1.58 7.22 9.48
CA GLN A 116 1.82 8.60 9.06
C GLN A 116 2.92 9.29 9.89
N ARG A 117 2.94 9.03 11.20
CA ARG A 117 3.93 9.58 12.14
C ARG A 117 5.31 8.97 11.90
N ARG A 118 5.39 7.66 11.63
CA ARG A 118 6.65 6.98 11.28
C ARG A 118 7.17 7.41 9.92
N ILE A 119 6.29 7.58 8.93
CA ILE A 119 6.63 8.19 7.63
C ILE A 119 7.22 9.58 7.85
N HIS A 120 6.53 10.43 8.62
CA HIS A 120 7.01 11.78 8.93
C HIS A 120 8.37 11.76 9.63
N LEU A 121 8.60 10.83 10.56
CA LEU A 121 9.89 10.66 11.21
C LEU A 121 10.98 10.19 10.23
N ILE A 122 10.69 9.23 9.33
CA ILE A 122 11.66 8.78 8.32
C ILE A 122 12.05 9.94 7.39
N TYR A 123 11.08 10.75 6.94
CA TYR A 123 11.40 11.93 6.14
C TYR A 123 12.14 13.01 6.94
N ALA A 124 11.81 13.21 8.22
CA ALA A 124 12.50 14.18 9.09
C ALA A 124 13.94 13.75 9.41
N TYR A 125 14.20 12.47 9.68
CA TYR A 125 15.53 11.91 9.94
C TYR A 125 16.34 11.73 8.65
N GLY A 126 15.71 11.34 7.54
CA GLY A 126 16.34 11.28 6.22
C GLY A 126 16.79 12.65 5.69
N ALA A 127 16.13 13.74 6.11
CA ALA A 127 16.57 15.10 5.82
C ALA A 127 17.81 15.52 6.61
N THR A 128 18.09 14.94 7.79
CA THR A 128 19.26 15.32 8.60
C THR A 128 20.60 14.78 8.08
N GLU A 129 20.60 13.72 7.28
CA GLU A 129 21.85 13.22 6.67
C GLU A 129 22.23 13.98 5.38
N ASN A 130 21.29 14.68 4.73
CA ASN A 130 21.56 15.52 3.56
C ASN A 130 21.57 17.04 3.84
N CYS A 131 21.04 17.53 4.96
CA CYS A 131 21.07 18.96 5.30
C CYS A 131 22.28 19.39 6.15
N ASN A 132 23.14 18.47 6.61
CA ASN A 132 24.36 18.86 7.34
C ASN A 132 25.45 19.47 6.44
N LEU A 133 25.35 19.35 5.10
CA LEU A 133 26.27 20.01 4.18
C LEU A 133 25.78 21.36 3.65
N LEU A 134 24.47 21.64 3.69
CA LEU A 134 23.90 22.86 3.09
C LEU A 134 23.38 23.90 4.10
N ILE A 135 23.24 23.57 5.38
CA ILE A 135 22.81 24.55 6.40
C ILE A 135 24.00 25.33 7.02
N LYS A 136 25.24 24.85 6.87
CA LYS A 136 26.43 25.59 7.39
C LYS A 136 26.84 26.82 6.56
N GLN A 137 26.23 27.06 5.40
CA GLN A 137 26.56 28.22 4.56
C GLN A 137 25.50 29.33 4.51
N SER A 138 24.31 29.17 5.11
CA SER A 138 23.22 30.15 4.92
C SER A 138 22.65 30.80 6.19
N LEU A 139 23.19 30.53 7.39
CA LEU A 139 22.73 31.20 8.63
C LEU A 139 23.86 31.87 9.43
N ALA A 140 24.87 32.38 8.71
CA ALA A 140 25.75 33.42 9.21
C ALA A 140 25.40 34.75 8.51
N CYS A 141 24.39 35.47 9.02
CA CYS A 141 24.44 36.93 9.21
C CYS A 141 23.11 37.49 9.77
N PRO A 142 23.16 38.58 10.57
CA PRO A 142 22.15 38.96 11.56
C PRO A 142 21.36 40.22 11.14
N PHE A 143 20.48 40.66 12.05
CA PHE A 143 19.81 41.98 12.17
C PHE A 143 18.31 42.09 11.86
N ARG A 144 17.52 41.96 12.94
CA ARG A 144 16.66 43.00 13.55
C ARG A 144 16.36 44.25 12.70
N VAL A 145 15.07 44.49 12.45
CA VAL A 145 14.35 45.75 12.77
C VAL A 145 13.00 45.36 13.33
#